data_AF-G5E2P9-F1
#
_entry.id   AF-G5E2P9-F1
#
_cell.length_a   1.000
_cell.length_b   1.000
_cell.length_c   1.000
_cell.angle_alpha   90.00
_cell.angle_beta   90.00
_cell.angle_gamma   90.00
#
_symmetry.space_group_name_H-M   'P 1'
#
loop_
_entity.id
_entity.type
_entity.pdbx_description
1 polymer ?
#
loop_
_entity_poly.entity_id
_entity_poly.type
_entity_poly.pdbx_seq_one_letter_code
_entity_poly.pdbx_strand_id
1 'polypeptide(L)'
;SFENGIGTVGISKFAQDALGEVVYCGLPEVGTKLNKMDEFGALESVKAASELYSPLTGEVTEVNEALTETPGLVNQSCYEAGWIIKMTVDVPSELDELMSEDAYEKYIKSIED
;
A
#
# COMPACT_ATOMS: atom_id res chain seq x y z
N SER A 1 -7.68 -2.95 2.93
CA SER A 1 -8.99 -3.22 3.58
C SER A 1 -8.99 -2.60 4.98
N PHE A 2 -10.16 -2.50 5.63
CA PHE A 2 -10.28 -1.98 6.99
C PHE A 2 -11.24 -2.86 7.82
N GLU A 3 -10.72 -3.48 8.88
CA GLU A 3 -11.48 -4.40 9.74
C GLU A 3 -11.08 -4.20 11.20
N ASN A 4 -12.07 -4.05 12.10
CA ASN A 4 -11.85 -3.93 13.55
C ASN A 4 -10.84 -2.85 13.97
N GLY A 5 -10.79 -1.71 13.26
CA GLY A 5 -9.85 -0.63 13.56
C GLY A 5 -8.45 -0.81 12.96
N ILE A 6 -8.23 -1.89 12.20
CA ILE A 6 -6.96 -2.18 11.53
C ILE A 6 -7.12 -1.97 10.03
N GLY A 7 -6.29 -1.09 9.49
CA GLY A 7 -6.12 -0.90 8.05
C GLY A 7 -5.02 -1.80 7.51
N THR A 8 -5.34 -2.64 6.53
CA THR A 8 -4.36 -3.38 5.73
C THR A 8 -4.07 -2.61 4.44
N VAL A 9 -2.81 -2.23 4.24
CA VAL A 9 -2.35 -1.36 3.16
C VAL A 9 -1.49 -2.15 2.17
N GLY A 10 -1.73 -1.91 0.88
CA GLY A 10 -0.98 -2.47 -0.24
C GLY A 10 -1.11 -1.56 -1.45
N ILE A 11 -0.64 -1.99 -2.62
CA ILE A 11 -0.79 -1.24 -3.87
C ILE A 11 -1.83 -1.88 -4.79
N SER A 12 -2.38 -1.08 -5.71
CA SER A 12 -3.37 -1.58 -6.67
C SER A 12 -2.74 -2.41 -7.79
N LYS A 13 -3.57 -3.17 -8.49
CA LYS A 13 -3.16 -3.87 -9.72
C LYS A 13 -2.55 -2.89 -10.75
N PHE A 14 -3.17 -1.72 -10.90
CA PHE A 14 -2.68 -0.66 -11.78
C PHE A 14 -1.25 -0.22 -11.40
N ALA A 15 -1.00 0.01 -10.12
CA ALA A 15 0.32 0.42 -9.63
C ALA A 15 1.40 -0.64 -9.87
N GLN A 16 1.11 -1.93 -9.59
CA GLN A 16 2.11 -2.99 -9.81
C GLN A 16 2.37 -3.23 -11.31
N ASP A 17 1.36 -3.07 -12.17
CA ASP A 17 1.54 -3.20 -13.63
C ASP A 17 2.44 -2.07 -14.16
N ALA A 18 2.25 -0.85 -13.64
CA ALA A 18 3.08 0.32 -13.97
C ALA A 18 4.52 0.15 -13.50
N LEU A 19 4.74 -0.34 -12.27
CA LEU A 19 6.07 -0.63 -11.72
C LEU A 19 6.77 -1.74 -12.50
N GLY A 20 6.05 -2.78 -12.90
CA GLY A 20 6.64 -4.03 -13.40
C GLY A 20 7.17 -4.90 -12.26
N GLU A 21 8.09 -5.81 -12.58
CA GLU A 21 8.61 -6.81 -11.64
C GLU A 21 9.30 -6.15 -10.43
N VAL A 22 8.69 -6.28 -9.26
CA VAL A 22 9.19 -5.76 -7.99
C VAL A 22 10.31 -6.67 -7.48
N VAL A 23 11.46 -6.07 -7.23
CA VAL A 23 12.69 -6.76 -6.81
C VAL A 23 13.10 -6.41 -5.38
N TYR A 24 12.55 -5.34 -4.81
CA TYR A 24 12.82 -4.95 -3.43
C TYR A 24 11.63 -4.19 -2.81
N CYS A 25 11.40 -4.42 -1.52
CA CYS A 25 10.39 -3.74 -0.71
C CYS A 25 11.06 -3.12 0.52
N GLY A 26 11.13 -1.80 0.57
CA GLY A 26 11.51 -1.03 1.76
C GLY A 26 10.30 -0.92 2.68
N LEU A 27 10.34 -1.61 3.82
CA LEU A 27 9.27 -1.66 4.80
C LEU A 27 9.63 -0.83 6.05
N PRO A 28 8.65 -0.23 6.75
CA PRO A 28 8.88 0.47 8.00
C PRO A 28 9.09 -0.52 9.15
N GLU A 29 9.42 -0.01 10.34
CA GLU A 29 9.43 -0.81 11.56
C GLU A 29 8.03 -0.88 12.18
N VAL A 30 7.68 -2.02 12.79
CA VAL A 30 6.49 -2.13 13.64
C VAL A 30 6.60 -1.16 14.82
N GLY A 31 5.53 -0.43 15.11
CA GLY A 31 5.48 0.66 16.09
C GLY A 31 5.78 2.04 15.50
N THR A 32 6.10 2.14 14.20
CA THR A 32 6.25 3.44 13.53
C THR A 32 4.92 4.17 13.51
N LYS A 33 4.92 5.43 13.96
CA LYS A 33 3.77 6.33 13.86
C LYS A 33 3.82 7.08 12.54
N LEU A 34 2.71 7.08 11.83
CA LEU A 34 2.56 7.69 10.52
C LEU A 34 1.37 8.66 10.56
N ASN A 35 1.53 9.84 9.99
CA ASN A 35 0.41 10.67 9.59
C ASN A 35 -0.01 10.29 8.17
N LYS A 36 -1.25 10.61 7.80
CA LYS A 36 -1.68 10.56 6.41
C LYS A 36 -0.71 11.35 5.52
N MET A 37 -0.33 10.76 4.40
CA MET A 37 0.68 11.24 3.43
C MET A 37 2.14 11.22 3.92
N ASP A 38 2.46 10.68 5.10
CA ASP A 38 3.85 10.42 5.46
C ASP A 38 4.40 9.27 4.60
N GLU A 39 5.65 9.42 4.14
CA GLU A 39 6.39 8.34 3.49
C GLU A 39 6.71 7.25 4.54
N PHE A 40 6.41 5.99 4.22
CA PHE A 40 6.67 4.86 5.11
C PHE A 40 7.57 3.79 4.51
N GLY A 41 7.87 3.87 3.22
CA GLY A 41 8.62 2.84 2.52
C GLY A 41 8.74 3.11 1.03
N ALA A 42 9.27 2.14 0.29
CA ALA A 42 9.40 2.21 -1.15
C ALA A 42 9.33 0.82 -1.78
N LEU A 43 8.86 0.75 -3.03
CA LEU A 43 8.98 -0.43 -3.87
C LEU A 43 9.96 -0.15 -4.99
N GLU A 44 10.93 -1.04 -5.19
CA GLU A 44 11.83 -0.98 -6.34
C GLU A 44 11.55 -2.11 -7.31
N SER A 45 11.51 -1.76 -8.59
CA SER A 45 11.39 -2.68 -9.70
C SER A 45 12.60 -2.55 -10.63
N VAL A 46 12.69 -3.43 -11.62
CA VAL A 46 13.70 -3.30 -12.69
C VAL A 46 13.55 -2.00 -13.49
N LYS A 47 12.37 -1.36 -13.44
CA LYS A 47 12.06 -0.15 -14.22
C LYS A 47 12.18 1.15 -13.41
N ALA A 48 11.75 1.14 -12.16
CA ALA A 48 11.58 2.35 -11.37
C ALA A 48 11.57 2.04 -9.86
N ALA A 49 11.75 3.10 -9.06
CA ALA A 49 11.38 3.09 -7.65
C ALA A 49 10.10 3.92 -7.47
N SER A 50 9.26 3.52 -6.52
CA SER A 50 8.06 4.25 -6.09
C SER A 50 8.06 4.38 -4.59
N GLU A 51 8.02 5.62 -4.09
CA GLU A 51 7.78 5.85 -2.68
C GLU A 51 6.35 5.43 -2.29
N LEU A 52 6.19 4.97 -1.05
CA LEU A 52 4.92 4.56 -0.46
C LEU A 52 4.50 5.57 0.61
N TYR A 53 3.28 6.08 0.47
CA TYR A 53 2.71 7.07 1.37
C TYR A 53 1.55 6.49 2.17
N SER A 54 1.48 6.81 3.45
CA SER A 54 0.46 6.28 4.34
C SER A 54 -0.90 6.84 3.94
N PRO A 55 -1.93 5.99 3.73
CA PRO A 55 -3.27 6.48 3.41
C PRO A 55 -3.97 7.11 4.62
N LEU A 56 -3.51 6.80 5.83
CA LEU A 56 -4.18 7.10 7.10
C LEU A 56 -3.16 7.49 8.17
N THR A 57 -3.64 8.15 9.22
CA THR A 57 -2.92 8.46 10.44
C THR A 57 -3.07 7.31 11.45
N GLY A 58 -1.96 6.81 11.99
CA GLY A 58 -1.95 5.73 12.98
C GLY A 58 -0.56 5.14 13.27
N GLU A 59 -0.54 3.91 13.76
CA GLU A 59 0.70 3.19 14.13
C GLU A 59 0.78 1.84 13.39
N VAL A 60 1.95 1.53 12.81
CA VAL A 60 2.21 0.25 12.13
C VAL A 60 2.16 -0.90 13.15
N THR A 61 1.25 -1.85 12.95
CA THR A 61 1.09 -3.01 13.83
C THR A 61 1.72 -4.28 13.28
N GLU A 62 1.87 -4.38 11.96
CA GLU A 62 2.43 -5.56 11.29
C GLU A 62 3.05 -5.15 9.95
N VAL A 63 4.10 -5.84 9.53
CA VAL A 63 4.70 -5.70 8.20
C VAL A 63 4.78 -7.08 7.53
N ASN A 64 4.66 -7.11 6.21
CA ASN A 64 4.70 -8.39 5.48
C ASN A 64 6.15 -8.85 5.27
N GLU A 65 6.68 -9.57 6.27
CA GLU A 65 8.06 -10.08 6.23
C GLU A 65 8.35 -10.96 5.01
N ALA A 66 7.33 -11.62 4.45
CA ALA A 66 7.47 -12.46 3.25
C ALA A 66 7.95 -11.68 2.01
N LEU A 67 7.72 -10.36 1.97
CA LEU A 67 8.20 -9.51 0.88
C LEU A 67 9.72 -9.33 0.85
N THR A 68 10.41 -9.64 1.96
CA THR A 68 11.88 -9.59 2.02
C THR A 68 12.50 -10.71 1.18
N GLU A 69 11.89 -11.89 1.20
CA GLU A 69 12.35 -13.07 0.45
C GLU A 69 11.65 -13.17 -0.91
N THR A 70 10.38 -12.75 -0.99
CA THR A 70 9.53 -12.89 -2.18
C THR A 70 8.85 -11.56 -2.53
N PRO A 71 9.61 -10.53 -2.96
CA PRO A 71 9.05 -9.21 -3.31
C PRO A 71 8.02 -9.29 -4.45
N GLY A 72 8.17 -10.26 -5.36
CA GLY A 72 7.22 -10.53 -6.44
C GLY A 72 5.80 -10.91 -6.00
N LEU A 73 5.56 -11.17 -4.71
CA LEU A 73 4.19 -11.31 -4.18
C LEU A 73 3.35 -10.05 -4.42
N VAL A 74 3.98 -8.88 -4.46
CA VAL A 74 3.31 -7.61 -4.83
C VAL A 74 2.73 -7.71 -6.24
N ASN A 75 3.45 -8.29 -7.20
CA ASN A 75 2.94 -8.47 -8.56
C ASN A 75 1.90 -9.59 -8.66
N GLN A 76 2.10 -10.70 -7.94
CA GLN A 76 1.27 -11.90 -8.05
C GLN A 76 -0.07 -11.79 -7.31
N SER A 77 -0.10 -11.00 -6.22
CA SER A 77 -1.19 -11.04 -5.24
C SER A 77 -1.37 -9.70 -4.52
N CYS A 78 -1.32 -8.58 -5.24
CA CYS A 78 -1.33 -7.21 -4.69
C CYS A 78 -2.44 -6.88 -3.67
N TYR A 79 -3.62 -7.54 -3.78
CA TYR A 79 -4.74 -7.33 -2.86
C TYR A 79 -4.84 -8.37 -1.73
N GLU A 80 -4.05 -9.45 -1.80
CA GLU A 80 -4.10 -10.56 -0.85
C GLU A 80 -2.72 -10.77 -0.22
N ALA A 81 -1.91 -11.70 -0.73
CA ALA A 81 -0.61 -12.06 -0.13
C ALA A 81 0.48 -10.97 -0.30
N GLY A 82 0.25 -9.99 -1.17
CA GLY A 82 1.13 -8.86 -1.45
C GLY A 82 0.83 -7.60 -0.63
N TRP A 83 0.07 -7.70 0.47
CA TRP A 83 -0.09 -6.61 1.44
C TRP A 83 1.27 -6.15 1.98
N ILE A 84 1.40 -4.89 2.39
CA ILE A 84 2.69 -4.27 2.75
C ILE A 84 2.76 -4.04 4.26
N ILE A 85 1.78 -3.31 4.80
CA ILE A 85 1.68 -3.04 6.24
C ILE A 85 0.25 -3.26 6.73
N LYS A 86 0.11 -3.48 8.04
CA LYS A 86 -1.12 -3.25 8.79
C LYS A 86 -0.88 -2.15 9.80
N MET A 87 -1.89 -1.32 10.04
CA MET A 87 -1.79 -0.21 10.97
C MET A 87 -3.11 0.06 11.71
N THR A 88 -3.02 0.69 12.88
CA THR A 88 -4.19 1.30 13.51
C THR A 88 -4.70 2.48 12.69
N VAL A 89 -5.96 2.86 12.90
CA VAL A 89 -6.56 4.05 12.32
C VAL A 89 -6.98 4.98 13.45
N ASP A 90 -6.18 6.01 13.70
CA ASP A 90 -6.38 6.93 14.81
C ASP A 90 -7.36 8.06 14.45
N VAL A 91 -7.54 8.33 13.15
CA VAL A 91 -8.46 9.34 12.61
C VAL A 91 -9.45 8.70 11.63
N PRO A 92 -10.56 8.08 12.11
CA PRO A 92 -11.48 7.34 11.24
C PRO A 92 -12.12 8.15 10.11
N SER A 93 -12.26 9.48 10.27
CA SER A 93 -12.81 10.35 9.22
C SER A 93 -11.94 10.44 7.97
N GLU A 94 -10.65 10.10 8.05
CA GLU A 94 -9.77 10.07 6.87
C GLU A 94 -10.18 8.98 5.88
N LEU A 95 -10.91 7.94 6.32
CA LEU A 95 -11.47 6.91 5.44
C LEU A 95 -12.50 7.50 4.46
N ASP A 96 -13.25 8.51 4.88
CA ASP A 96 -14.27 9.18 4.04
C ASP A 96 -13.64 9.98 2.89
N GLU A 97 -12.34 10.28 2.97
CA GLU A 97 -11.58 10.98 1.94
C GLU A 97 -10.98 10.04 0.89
N LEU A 98 -11.00 8.73 1.13
CA LEU A 98 -10.50 7.74 0.18
C LEU A 98 -11.51 7.49 -0.94
N MET A 99 -11.00 7.07 -2.10
CA MET A 99 -11.86 6.66 -3.20
C MET A 99 -12.51 5.32 -2.87
N SER A 100 -13.80 5.18 -3.20
CA SER A 100 -14.42 3.87 -3.33
C SER A 100 -13.84 3.11 -4.53
N GLU A 101 -14.05 1.79 -4.57
CA GLU A 101 -13.65 0.95 -5.71
C GLU A 101 -14.21 1.49 -7.03
N ASP A 102 -15.52 1.73 -7.12
CA ASP A 102 -16.18 2.34 -8.29
C ASP A 102 -15.58 3.70 -8.71
N ALA A 103 -15.18 4.52 -7.73
CA ALA A 103 -14.58 5.82 -8.01
C ALA A 103 -13.15 5.65 -8.55
N TYR A 104 -12.39 4.71 -8.00
CA TYR A 104 -11.05 4.39 -8.45
C TYR A 104 -11.05 3.76 -9.86
N GLU A 105 -12.00 2.87 -10.17
CA GLU A 105 -12.18 2.32 -11.52
C GLU A 105 -12.44 3.39 -12.59
N LYS A 106 -13.24 4.42 -12.25
CA LYS A 106 -13.44 5.56 -13.16
C LYS A 106 -12.19 6.41 -13.30
N TYR A 107 -11.45 6.59 -12.21
CA TYR A 107 -10.21 7.33 -12.21
C TYR A 107 -9.16 6.66 -13.11
N ILE A 108 -8.90 5.36 -12.95
CA ILE A 108 -7.94 4.64 -13.81
C ILE A 108 -8.34 4.71 -15.29
N LYS A 109 -9.63 4.57 -15.61
CA LYS A 109 -10.10 4.68 -16.99
C LYS A 109 -9.83 6.05 -17.59
N SER A 110 -9.96 7.12 -16.80
CA SER A 110 -9.65 8.48 -17.25
C SER A 110 -8.16 8.77 -17.46
N ILE A 111 -7.27 7.89 -16.98
CA ILE A 111 -5.82 7.98 -17.21
C ILE A 111 -5.42 7.26 -18.51
N GLU A 112 -6.19 6.24 -18.90
CA GLU A 112 -5.93 5.45 -20.11
C GLU A 112 -6.47 6.10 -21.40
N ASP A 113 -7.46 6.98 -21.27
CA ASP A 113 -8.05 7.79 -22.35
C ASP A 113 -7.20 9.04 -22.69
#